data_AF-A0A061R723-F1
#
_entry.id   AF-A0A061R723-F1
#
_cell.length_a   1.000
_cell.length_b   1.000
_cell.length_c   1.000
_cell.angle_alpha   90.00
_cell.angle_beta   90.00
_cell.angle_gamma   90.00
#
_symmetry.space_group_name_H-M   'P 1'
#
loop_
_entity.id
_entity.type
_entity.pdbx_description
1 polymer ?
#
loop_
_entity_poly.entity_id
_entity_poly.type
_entity_poly.pdbx_seq_one_letter_code
_entity_poly.pdbx_strand_id
1 'polypeptide(L)'
;IISTDCTPYSDWMSEAVVHSHFASGTEGRITRIASCSDPGYEYPAVWHPRMDIQVTPNFEEQKAPNGKVDKYPIYNKPMGISHWLRNQGASLHPDTVVVMVDTDMLIAAPLQEAFGDGGGGLRVRRGQPAAQVYLIGSQWFTRLGCLEMLRDVCGSSCKDTEEKDVAGHYVVGAPYALTKSDWEALAPLWTEYTLRVRQVSGGWMDDMYGYVLAAMHLGLRHAMTASLMLSNAKVSSGEAWHLAGSSLDPENRSRSYASKNGLFEPRLSSSQNPVPPILHYCQTYSLRGYDTGAHFRFSKYEQGKAPLGFANCSALPIPPYDFSKIEKFEKDESLDVETRKNAYMLRRVVEGIQKALVHYREAACPNGAPPPVESPVGKFAAHSRPIFGTKKHKESMESM
;
A
#
# COMPACT_ATOMS: atom_id res chain seq x y z
N ILE A 1 -5.85 1.45 -6.55
CA ILE A 1 -5.41 0.08 -6.91
C ILE A 1 -4.80 -0.59 -5.70
N ILE A 2 -4.91 -1.91 -5.61
CA ILE A 2 -4.24 -2.75 -4.60
C ILE A 2 -3.53 -3.90 -5.32
N SER A 3 -2.41 -4.39 -4.80
CA SER A 3 -1.66 -5.51 -5.38
C SER A 3 -1.58 -6.67 -4.41
N THR A 4 -1.88 -7.88 -4.88
CA THR A 4 -1.90 -9.08 -4.04
C THR A 4 -1.40 -10.31 -4.77
N ASP A 5 -1.07 -11.34 -4.00
CA ASP A 5 -1.09 -12.72 -4.48
C ASP A 5 -2.53 -13.29 -4.49
N CYS A 6 -2.63 -14.57 -4.88
CA CYS A 6 -3.84 -15.39 -4.82
C CYS A 6 -3.80 -16.27 -3.57
N THR A 7 -4.10 -15.69 -2.42
CA THR A 7 -4.24 -16.46 -1.19
C THR A 7 -5.51 -16.04 -0.44
N PRO A 8 -6.12 -16.97 0.30
CA PRO A 8 -7.16 -16.66 1.27
C PRO A 8 -6.79 -15.50 2.21
N TYR A 9 -5.51 -15.41 2.58
CA TYR A 9 -4.96 -14.33 3.39
C TYR A 9 -5.05 -12.96 2.68
N SER A 10 -4.69 -12.90 1.40
CA SER A 10 -4.84 -11.69 0.58
C SER A 10 -6.29 -11.34 0.25
N ASP A 11 -7.18 -12.34 0.15
CA ASP A 11 -8.60 -12.14 -0.19
C ASP A 11 -9.31 -11.32 0.87
N TRP A 12 -9.32 -11.75 2.14
CA TRP A 12 -10.06 -11.02 3.19
C TRP A 12 -9.50 -9.60 3.40
N MET A 13 -8.18 -9.44 3.26
CA MET A 13 -7.54 -8.11 3.33
C MET A 13 -7.97 -7.23 2.16
N SER A 14 -8.07 -7.80 0.95
CA SER A 14 -8.59 -7.09 -0.22
C SER A 14 -10.04 -6.66 -0.02
N GLU A 15 -10.88 -7.54 0.54
CA GLU A 15 -12.27 -7.18 0.84
C GLU A 15 -12.37 -6.09 1.90
N ALA A 16 -11.51 -6.12 2.93
CA ALA A 16 -11.46 -5.08 3.96
C ALA A 16 -11.11 -3.69 3.38
N VAL A 17 -10.09 -3.61 2.53
CA VAL A 17 -9.71 -2.34 1.88
C VAL A 17 -10.74 -1.89 0.83
N VAL A 18 -11.33 -2.82 0.06
CA VAL A 18 -12.38 -2.50 -0.93
C VAL A 18 -13.65 -2.01 -0.26
N HIS A 19 -14.09 -2.66 0.81
CA HIS A 19 -15.23 -2.18 1.57
C HIS A 19 -14.98 -0.80 2.18
N SER A 20 -13.83 -0.60 2.83
CA SER A 20 -13.49 0.69 3.44
C SER A 20 -13.34 1.81 2.39
N HIS A 21 -12.85 1.52 1.18
CA HIS A 21 -12.87 2.45 0.04
C HIS A 21 -14.28 3.01 -0.20
N PHE A 22 -15.30 2.16 -0.29
CA PHE A 22 -16.68 2.62 -0.51
C PHE A 22 -17.30 3.26 0.74
N ALA A 23 -17.08 2.68 1.91
CA ALA A 23 -17.60 3.20 3.17
C ALA A 23 -17.05 4.59 3.52
N SER A 24 -15.83 4.91 3.08
CA SER A 24 -15.21 6.22 3.27
C SER A 24 -15.82 7.33 2.40
N GLY A 25 -16.61 6.99 1.38
CA GLY A 25 -17.09 7.96 0.39
C GLY A 25 -16.11 8.23 -0.76
N THR A 26 -15.07 7.43 -0.93
CA THR A 26 -14.14 7.58 -2.06
C THR A 26 -14.86 7.31 -3.40
N GLU A 27 -14.80 8.24 -4.34
CA GLU A 27 -15.57 8.22 -5.60
C GLU A 27 -14.86 7.47 -6.75
N GLY A 28 -13.53 7.33 -6.67
CA GLY A 28 -12.74 6.60 -7.68
C GLY A 28 -13.08 5.11 -7.78
N ARG A 29 -12.65 4.45 -8.86
CA ARG A 29 -12.69 2.98 -8.96
C ARG A 29 -11.59 2.35 -8.09
N ILE A 30 -11.80 1.11 -7.67
CA ILE A 30 -10.77 0.29 -7.02
C ILE A 30 -10.55 -0.99 -7.81
N THR A 31 -9.30 -1.22 -8.22
CA THR A 31 -8.90 -2.45 -8.92
C THR A 31 -7.96 -3.24 -8.02
N ARG A 32 -8.30 -4.52 -7.79
CA ARG A 32 -7.38 -5.51 -7.25
C ARG A 32 -6.55 -6.10 -8.38
N ILE A 33 -5.25 -5.94 -8.29
CA ILE A 33 -4.27 -6.56 -9.18
C ILE A 33 -3.81 -7.85 -8.50
N ALA A 34 -4.32 -8.98 -8.97
CA ALA A 34 -4.05 -10.29 -8.40
C ALA A 34 -3.01 -11.05 -9.24
N SER A 35 -1.80 -11.18 -8.72
CA SER A 35 -0.71 -11.91 -9.38
C SER A 35 -0.75 -13.38 -9.00
N CYS A 36 -1.15 -14.21 -9.97
CA CYS A 36 -1.53 -15.60 -9.76
C CYS A 36 -0.79 -16.53 -10.72
N SER A 37 -0.46 -17.73 -10.26
CA SER A 37 -0.04 -18.84 -11.11
C SER A 37 -1.12 -19.91 -11.27
N ASP A 38 -2.20 -19.85 -10.48
CA ASP A 38 -3.26 -20.85 -10.47
C ASP A 38 -4.44 -20.42 -11.36
N PRO A 39 -4.66 -21.07 -12.52
CA PRO A 39 -5.80 -20.78 -13.39
C PRO A 39 -7.15 -21.23 -12.80
N GLY A 40 -7.14 -22.08 -11.76
CA GLY A 40 -8.33 -22.56 -11.05
C GLY A 40 -8.67 -21.75 -9.80
N TYR A 41 -7.94 -20.67 -9.51
CA TYR A 41 -8.21 -19.85 -8.33
C TYR A 41 -9.56 -19.14 -8.45
N GLU A 42 -10.45 -19.36 -7.48
CA GLU A 42 -11.71 -18.63 -7.37
C GLU A 42 -11.51 -17.34 -6.58
N TYR A 43 -11.73 -16.21 -7.24
CA TYR A 43 -11.60 -14.90 -6.64
C TYR A 43 -12.87 -14.51 -5.87
N PRO A 44 -12.74 -13.64 -4.85
CA PRO A 44 -13.89 -12.95 -4.29
C PRO A 44 -14.77 -12.31 -5.35
N ALA A 45 -16.09 -12.53 -5.23
CA ALA A 45 -17.08 -11.93 -6.10
C ALA A 45 -16.96 -10.39 -6.13
N VAL A 46 -17.08 -9.82 -7.32
CA VAL A 46 -17.19 -8.37 -7.52
C VAL A 46 -18.60 -7.94 -7.14
N TRP A 47 -18.75 -7.26 -6.01
CA TRP A 47 -20.05 -6.86 -5.45
C TRP A 47 -20.38 -5.38 -5.67
N HIS A 48 -19.50 -4.61 -6.31
CA HIS A 48 -19.71 -3.18 -6.57
C HIS A 48 -19.32 -2.80 -8.02
N PRO A 49 -20.10 -1.96 -8.74
CA PRO A 49 -19.82 -1.62 -10.16
C PRO A 49 -18.54 -0.80 -10.40
N ARG A 50 -17.98 -0.21 -9.34
CA ARG A 50 -16.68 0.50 -9.35
C ARG A 50 -15.51 -0.35 -8.83
N MET A 51 -15.73 -1.64 -8.59
CA MET A 51 -14.70 -2.60 -8.22
C MET A 51 -14.32 -3.45 -9.43
N ASP A 52 -13.03 -3.71 -9.61
CA ASP A 52 -12.50 -4.59 -10.66
C ASP A 52 -11.44 -5.55 -10.09
N ILE A 53 -11.28 -6.71 -10.73
CA ILE A 53 -10.16 -7.61 -10.51
C ILE A 53 -9.40 -7.75 -11.82
N GLN A 54 -8.10 -7.45 -11.80
CA GLN A 54 -7.16 -7.71 -12.89
C GLN A 54 -6.26 -8.86 -12.46
N VAL A 55 -6.41 -10.01 -13.12
CA VAL A 55 -5.48 -11.12 -12.96
C VAL A 55 -4.21 -10.83 -13.76
N THR A 56 -3.04 -11.08 -13.16
CA THR A 56 -1.73 -10.99 -13.81
C THR A 56 -0.98 -12.29 -13.62
N PRO A 57 0.07 -12.55 -14.42
CA PRO A 57 1.02 -13.61 -14.11
C PRO A 57 1.58 -13.47 -12.69
N ASN A 58 2.01 -14.58 -12.10
CA ASN A 58 2.85 -14.55 -10.92
C ASN A 58 4.27 -14.08 -11.31
N PHE A 59 4.77 -13.08 -10.60
CA PHE A 59 6.06 -12.44 -10.81
C PHE A 59 7.01 -12.65 -9.63
N GLU A 60 6.67 -13.50 -8.65
CA GLU A 60 7.50 -13.74 -7.47
C GLU A 60 8.92 -14.25 -7.80
N GLU A 61 9.12 -14.82 -8.98
CA GLU A 61 10.44 -15.27 -9.45
C GLU A 61 10.93 -14.38 -10.58
N GLN A 62 12.09 -13.77 -10.38
CA GLN A 62 12.74 -12.91 -11.36
C GLN A 62 14.17 -13.35 -11.61
N LYS A 63 14.65 -13.11 -12.83
CA LYS A 63 16.07 -13.32 -13.15
C LYS A 63 16.85 -12.07 -12.77
N ALA A 64 17.69 -12.17 -11.75
CA ALA A 64 18.56 -11.11 -11.29
C ALA A 64 19.61 -10.74 -12.35
N PRO A 65 20.23 -9.53 -12.28
CA PRO A 65 21.27 -9.10 -13.21
C PRO A 65 22.47 -10.06 -13.31
N ASN A 66 22.79 -10.79 -12.24
CA ASN A 66 23.84 -11.81 -12.21
C ASN A 66 23.43 -13.14 -12.87
N GLY A 67 22.22 -13.23 -13.42
CA GLY A 67 21.67 -14.39 -14.10
C GLY A 67 21.00 -15.43 -13.19
N LYS A 68 21.07 -15.28 -11.87
CA LYS A 68 20.41 -16.20 -10.91
C LYS A 68 18.91 -15.89 -10.80
N VAL A 69 18.12 -16.90 -10.48
CA VAL A 69 16.72 -16.71 -10.12
C VAL A 69 16.65 -16.22 -8.67
N ASP A 70 15.98 -15.10 -8.46
CA ASP A 70 15.63 -14.55 -7.14
C ASP A 70 14.13 -14.69 -6.93
N LYS A 71 13.76 -15.29 -5.79
CA LYS A 71 12.37 -15.54 -5.41
C LYS A 71 11.98 -14.58 -4.30
N TYR A 72 11.06 -13.68 -4.61
CA TYR A 72 10.58 -12.63 -3.73
C TYR A 72 9.13 -12.26 -4.09
N PRO A 73 8.14 -12.62 -3.26
CA PRO A 73 6.72 -12.38 -3.54
C PRO A 73 6.37 -10.93 -3.84
N ILE A 74 7.12 -9.97 -3.27
CA ILE A 74 6.84 -8.54 -3.43
C ILE A 74 7.11 -8.07 -4.87
N TYR A 75 7.83 -8.82 -5.72
CA TYR A 75 7.91 -8.51 -7.15
C TYR A 75 6.55 -8.42 -7.84
N ASN A 76 5.54 -9.12 -7.31
CA ASN A 76 4.15 -9.01 -7.76
C ASN A 76 3.63 -7.57 -7.73
N LYS A 77 4.11 -6.73 -6.80
CA LYS A 77 3.68 -5.34 -6.64
C LYS A 77 4.06 -4.44 -7.83
N PRO A 78 5.35 -4.15 -8.10
CA PRO A 78 5.70 -3.30 -9.25
C PRO A 78 5.36 -3.93 -10.60
N MET A 79 5.46 -5.25 -10.73
CA MET A 79 5.20 -5.93 -12.00
C MET A 79 3.71 -6.10 -12.29
N GLY A 80 2.89 -6.36 -11.27
CA GLY A 80 1.44 -6.37 -11.38
C GLY A 80 0.92 -5.00 -11.78
N ILE A 81 1.42 -3.92 -11.17
CA ILE A 81 1.08 -2.53 -11.55
C ILE A 81 1.48 -2.26 -13.00
N SER A 82 2.70 -2.62 -13.40
CA SER A 82 3.18 -2.49 -14.78
C SER A 82 2.30 -3.26 -15.77
N HIS A 83 1.86 -4.47 -15.40
CA HIS A 83 0.96 -5.28 -16.23
C HIS A 83 -0.42 -4.62 -16.33
N TRP A 84 -1.01 -4.19 -15.22
CA TRP A 84 -2.31 -3.52 -15.19
C TRP A 84 -2.31 -2.24 -16.04
N LEU A 85 -1.28 -1.40 -15.95
CA LEU A 85 -1.13 -0.17 -16.74
C LEU A 85 -1.14 -0.41 -18.26
N ARG A 86 -0.64 -1.57 -18.72
CA ARG A 86 -0.63 -1.96 -20.14
C ARG A 86 -1.92 -2.66 -20.59
N ASN A 87 -2.81 -3.00 -19.65
CA ASN A 87 -4.05 -3.73 -19.90
C ASN A 87 -5.25 -2.87 -19.47
N GLN A 88 -6.00 -3.25 -18.43
CA GLN A 88 -7.17 -2.50 -17.97
C GLN A 88 -6.88 -1.00 -17.72
N GLY A 89 -5.72 -0.68 -17.14
CA GLY A 89 -5.29 0.69 -16.86
C GLY A 89 -4.86 1.50 -18.10
N ALA A 90 -4.70 0.88 -19.27
CA ALA A 90 -4.22 1.55 -20.47
C ALA A 90 -5.20 2.61 -20.99
N SER A 91 -6.49 2.41 -20.73
CA SER A 91 -7.58 3.29 -21.15
C SER A 91 -7.73 4.56 -20.30
N LEU A 92 -7.05 4.64 -19.15
CA LEU A 92 -7.11 5.80 -18.28
C LEU A 92 -6.42 7.00 -18.93
N HIS A 93 -6.99 8.19 -18.73
CA HIS A 93 -6.36 9.44 -19.15
C HIS A 93 -4.97 9.56 -18.47
N PRO A 94 -3.92 10.02 -19.17
CA PRO A 94 -2.56 10.12 -18.61
C PRO A 94 -2.47 10.86 -17.27
N ASP A 95 -3.29 11.89 -17.08
CA ASP A 95 -3.30 12.71 -15.86
C ASP A 95 -4.26 12.18 -14.77
N THR A 96 -4.87 10.99 -14.96
CA THR A 96 -5.67 10.34 -13.92
C THR A 96 -4.78 10.07 -12.71
N VAL A 97 -5.18 10.54 -11.53
CA VAL A 97 -4.49 10.20 -10.27
C VAL A 97 -4.82 8.76 -9.91
N VAL A 98 -3.79 7.93 -9.83
CA VAL A 98 -3.88 6.54 -9.39
C VAL A 98 -3.22 6.45 -8.01
N VAL A 99 -4.02 6.08 -7.02
CA VAL A 99 -3.54 5.82 -5.66
C VAL A 99 -3.32 4.33 -5.48
N MET A 100 -2.11 3.94 -5.09
CA MET A 100 -1.79 2.58 -4.68
C MET A 100 -1.83 2.51 -3.15
N VAL A 101 -2.67 1.63 -2.62
CA VAL A 101 -2.78 1.34 -1.19
C VAL A 101 -2.40 -0.11 -0.93
N ASP A 102 -1.79 -0.39 0.21
CA ASP A 102 -1.49 -1.77 0.60
C ASP A 102 -2.75 -2.46 1.14
N THR A 103 -2.83 -3.78 1.05
CA THR A 103 -4.01 -4.53 1.49
C THR A 103 -4.16 -4.62 3.00
N ASP A 104 -3.13 -4.27 3.76
CA ASP A 104 -3.21 -4.11 5.21
C ASP A 104 -3.61 -2.69 5.63
N MET A 105 -4.29 -1.94 4.77
CA MET A 105 -4.80 -0.60 5.03
C MET A 105 -6.32 -0.57 4.95
N LEU A 106 -6.97 0.14 5.89
CA LEU A 106 -8.37 0.56 5.78
C LEU A 106 -8.44 2.04 5.42
N ILE A 107 -9.35 2.40 4.53
CA ILE A 107 -9.62 3.79 4.17
C ILE A 107 -10.71 4.34 5.10
N ALA A 108 -10.34 5.27 5.98
CA ALA A 108 -11.21 5.83 7.01
C ALA A 108 -11.78 7.22 6.66
N ALA A 109 -11.26 7.88 5.62
CA ALA A 109 -11.79 9.12 5.07
C ALA A 109 -11.60 9.16 3.54
N PRO A 110 -12.37 9.96 2.78
CA PRO A 110 -12.28 9.98 1.33
C PRO A 110 -10.85 10.30 0.85
N LEU A 111 -10.29 9.50 -0.05
CA LEU A 111 -8.93 9.72 -0.57
C LEU A 111 -8.79 11.05 -1.33
N GLN A 112 -9.88 11.61 -1.84
CA GLN A 112 -9.89 12.92 -2.49
C GLN A 112 -9.62 14.07 -1.50
N GLU A 113 -9.90 13.91 -0.21
CA GLU A 113 -9.52 14.90 0.80
C GLU A 113 -8.00 14.93 1.02
N ALA A 114 -7.33 13.78 0.83
CA ALA A 114 -5.89 13.67 0.96
C ALA A 114 -5.13 14.06 -0.33
N PHE A 115 -5.64 13.69 -1.50
CA PHE A 115 -4.91 13.74 -2.76
C PHE A 115 -5.59 14.56 -3.88
N GLY A 116 -6.82 15.00 -3.66
CA GLY A 116 -7.59 15.76 -4.65
C GLY A 116 -7.35 17.27 -4.57
N ASP A 117 -7.90 17.99 -5.56
CA ASP A 117 -7.72 19.44 -5.72
C ASP A 117 -8.27 20.28 -4.53
N GLY A 118 -9.18 19.73 -3.73
CA GLY A 118 -9.74 20.38 -2.54
C GLY A 118 -8.94 20.19 -1.24
N GLY A 119 -7.97 19.26 -1.24
CA GLY A 119 -7.30 18.71 -0.07
C GLY A 119 -6.19 19.57 0.53
N GLY A 120 -6.27 20.90 0.48
CA GLY A 120 -5.41 21.76 1.30
C GLY A 120 -4.18 22.38 0.67
N GLY A 121 -4.05 22.27 -0.65
CA GLY A 121 -2.97 22.90 -1.42
C GLY A 121 -2.03 21.90 -2.08
N LEU A 122 -2.14 20.61 -1.76
CA LEU A 122 -1.49 19.54 -2.49
C LEU A 122 -2.31 19.16 -3.71
N ARG A 123 -1.67 19.22 -4.88
CA ARG A 123 -2.24 18.79 -6.13
C ARG A 123 -1.34 17.74 -6.74
N VAL A 124 -1.77 16.48 -6.71
CA VAL A 124 -1.10 15.42 -7.46
C VAL A 124 -1.29 15.70 -8.93
N ARG A 125 -0.18 15.90 -9.64
CA ARG A 125 -0.14 16.15 -11.08
C ARG A 125 1.14 15.54 -11.65
N ARG A 126 1.27 15.55 -12.97
CA ARG A 126 2.42 14.95 -13.64
C ARG A 126 3.73 15.51 -13.07
N GLY A 127 4.64 14.61 -12.70
CA GLY A 127 5.93 14.98 -12.10
C GLY A 127 5.87 15.42 -10.63
N GLN A 128 4.68 15.49 -10.02
CA GLN A 128 4.49 15.93 -8.64
C GLN A 128 3.62 14.90 -7.88
N PRO A 129 4.21 13.77 -7.49
CA PRO A 129 3.51 12.75 -6.72
C PRO A 129 3.37 13.16 -5.24
N ALA A 130 2.55 12.40 -4.51
CA ALA A 130 2.39 12.55 -3.06
C ALA A 130 2.35 11.19 -2.38
N ALA A 131 2.87 11.14 -1.15
CA ALA A 131 2.87 9.91 -0.37
C ALA A 131 3.02 10.17 1.13
N GLN A 132 2.72 9.14 1.91
CA GLN A 132 2.95 9.12 3.35
C GLN A 132 4.43 9.01 3.64
N VAL A 133 4.92 9.77 4.64
CA VAL A 133 6.25 9.58 5.21
C VAL A 133 6.34 8.21 5.83
N TYR A 134 7.39 7.48 5.50
CA TYR A 134 7.69 6.18 6.08
C TYR A 134 9.07 6.24 6.72
N LEU A 135 9.19 5.76 7.96
CA LEU A 135 10.38 5.92 8.80
C LEU A 135 11.57 5.01 8.39
N ILE A 136 11.79 4.83 7.08
CA ILE A 136 12.91 4.08 6.50
C ILE A 136 14.25 4.83 6.59
N GLY A 137 14.22 6.15 6.84
CA GLY A 137 15.39 7.01 6.90
C GLY A 137 16.10 7.16 5.54
N SER A 138 17.27 7.82 5.53
CA SER A 138 18.08 8.04 4.31
C SER A 138 19.39 7.25 4.29
N GLN A 139 19.90 6.83 5.45
CA GLN A 139 21.23 6.24 5.60
C GLN A 139 21.43 4.92 4.83
N TRP A 140 20.35 4.25 4.43
CA TRP A 140 20.44 3.06 3.59
C TRP A 140 20.98 3.40 2.19
N PHE A 141 20.75 4.60 1.67
CA PHE A 141 21.16 5.02 0.34
C PHE A 141 22.68 4.92 0.17
N THR A 142 23.43 5.47 1.14
CA THR A 142 24.89 5.40 1.15
C THR A 142 25.37 4.00 1.54
N ARG A 143 24.75 3.35 2.54
CA ARG A 143 25.18 2.01 3.00
C ARG A 143 25.04 0.90 1.96
N LEU A 144 24.04 1.00 1.09
CA LEU A 144 23.78 -0.01 0.05
C LEU A 144 24.42 0.32 -1.30
N GLY A 145 25.19 1.42 -1.40
CA GLY A 145 25.83 1.82 -2.67
C GLY A 145 24.82 2.26 -3.75
N CYS A 146 23.68 2.82 -3.36
CA CYS A 146 22.58 3.10 -4.28
C CYS A 146 22.90 4.16 -5.34
N LEU A 147 23.88 5.04 -5.10
CA LEU A 147 24.36 6.00 -6.10
C LEU A 147 24.92 5.29 -7.34
N GLU A 148 25.69 4.22 -7.15
CA GLU A 148 26.25 3.44 -8.25
C GLU A 148 25.12 2.72 -9.00
N MET A 149 24.18 2.12 -8.27
CA MET A 149 22.99 1.49 -8.87
C MET A 149 22.18 2.47 -9.75
N LEU A 150 21.98 3.71 -9.29
CA LEU A 150 21.31 4.75 -10.10
C LEU A 150 22.10 5.02 -11.38
N ARG A 151 23.39 5.31 -11.25
CA ARG A 151 24.28 5.67 -12.37
C ARG A 151 24.42 4.54 -13.39
N ASP A 152 24.34 3.28 -12.99
CA ASP A 152 24.35 2.14 -13.90
C ASP A 152 23.15 2.12 -14.86
N VAL A 153 22.04 2.75 -14.50
CA VAL A 153 20.81 2.74 -15.29
C VAL A 153 20.61 4.07 -16.01
N CYS A 154 20.73 5.21 -15.32
CA CYS A 154 20.50 6.54 -15.91
C CYS A 154 21.78 7.31 -16.28
N GLY A 155 22.97 6.80 -15.96
CA GLY A 155 24.24 7.50 -16.22
C GLY A 155 24.26 8.89 -15.59
N SER A 156 24.61 9.90 -16.39
CA SER A 156 24.56 11.32 -16.00
C SER A 156 23.14 11.94 -16.06
N SER A 157 22.13 11.18 -16.51
CA SER A 157 20.76 11.70 -16.68
C SER A 157 19.89 11.55 -15.44
N CYS A 158 20.38 10.89 -14.38
CA CYS A 158 19.68 10.76 -13.11
C CYS A 158 19.33 12.14 -12.55
N LYS A 159 18.07 12.37 -12.17
CA LYS A 159 17.61 13.69 -11.72
C LYS A 159 18.08 14.02 -10.33
N ASP A 160 17.95 13.06 -9.40
CA ASP A 160 18.38 13.19 -8.02
C ASP A 160 19.38 12.08 -7.69
N THR A 161 20.44 12.41 -6.94
CA THR A 161 21.57 11.49 -6.72
C THR A 161 22.21 11.61 -5.33
N GLU A 162 21.67 12.46 -4.45
CA GLU A 162 22.25 12.69 -3.14
C GLU A 162 21.36 12.14 -2.02
N GLU A 163 21.97 11.74 -0.89
CA GLU A 163 21.23 11.29 0.29
C GLU A 163 20.30 12.40 0.84
N LYS A 164 20.67 13.67 0.69
CA LYS A 164 19.82 14.80 1.07
C LYS A 164 18.51 14.85 0.27
N ASP A 165 18.54 14.39 -0.99
CA ASP A 165 17.34 14.31 -1.83
C ASP A 165 16.41 13.25 -1.28
N VAL A 166 16.96 12.09 -0.87
CA VAL A 166 16.22 11.01 -0.19
C VAL A 166 15.50 11.55 1.04
N ALA A 167 16.24 12.17 1.95
CA ALA A 167 15.69 12.72 3.19
C ALA A 167 14.64 13.81 2.95
N GLY A 168 14.77 14.58 1.86
CA GLY A 168 13.91 15.70 1.54
C GLY A 168 12.62 15.34 0.78
N HIS A 169 12.62 14.24 0.02
CA HIS A 169 11.54 13.97 -0.95
C HIS A 169 11.15 12.50 -1.11
N TYR A 170 11.93 11.54 -0.61
CA TYR A 170 11.73 10.13 -0.95
C TYR A 170 11.68 9.18 0.24
N VAL A 171 11.62 9.66 1.48
CA VAL A 171 11.36 8.81 2.66
C VAL A 171 9.88 8.45 2.74
N VAL A 172 9.38 7.75 1.72
CA VAL A 172 7.94 7.56 1.47
C VAL A 172 7.51 6.09 1.45
N GLY A 173 6.25 5.87 1.79
CA GLY A 173 5.55 4.59 1.81
C GLY A 173 4.14 4.74 1.27
N ALA A 174 3.43 3.61 1.11
CA ALA A 174 2.02 3.66 0.75
C ALA A 174 1.21 4.43 1.82
N PRO A 175 0.09 5.08 1.46
CA PRO A 175 -0.44 5.23 0.09
C PRO A 175 0.44 6.09 -0.82
N TYR A 176 0.62 5.66 -2.07
CA TYR A 176 1.32 6.41 -3.12
C TYR A 176 0.31 6.98 -4.11
N ALA A 177 0.30 8.30 -4.32
CA ALA A 177 -0.55 8.96 -5.30
C ALA A 177 0.30 9.58 -6.41
N LEU A 178 0.11 9.10 -7.64
CA LEU A 178 0.81 9.57 -8.83
C LEU A 178 -0.18 9.65 -10.01
N THR A 179 0.15 10.42 -11.04
CA THR A 179 -0.59 10.33 -12.29
C THR A 179 -0.33 9.00 -12.98
N LYS A 180 -1.27 8.55 -13.81
CA LYS A 180 -1.12 7.35 -14.63
C LYS A 180 0.14 7.42 -15.49
N SER A 181 0.47 8.57 -16.08
CA SER A 181 1.72 8.75 -16.84
C SER A 181 2.98 8.58 -16.00
N ASP A 182 2.98 9.06 -14.75
CA ASP A 182 4.14 8.88 -13.86
C ASP A 182 4.27 7.41 -13.43
N TRP A 183 3.15 6.74 -13.17
CA TRP A 183 3.13 5.30 -12.89
C TRP A 183 3.68 4.46 -14.05
N GLU A 184 3.36 4.80 -15.30
CA GLU A 184 3.90 4.12 -16.48
C GLU A 184 5.42 4.22 -16.61
N ALA A 185 5.99 5.35 -16.20
CA ALA A 185 7.44 5.54 -16.16
C ALA A 185 8.06 4.85 -14.93
N LEU A 186 7.43 4.96 -13.76
CA LEU A 186 7.97 4.50 -12.48
C LEU A 186 7.91 2.99 -12.31
N ALA A 187 6.79 2.33 -12.63
CA ALA A 187 6.58 0.92 -12.28
C ALA A 187 7.63 -0.04 -12.91
N PRO A 188 8.07 0.12 -14.18
CA PRO A 188 9.15 -0.69 -14.74
C PRO A 188 10.51 -0.45 -14.07
N LEU A 189 10.82 0.81 -13.73
CA LEU A 189 12.06 1.16 -13.03
C LEU A 189 12.05 0.66 -11.58
N TRP A 190 10.89 0.65 -10.93
CA TRP A 190 10.73 0.09 -9.61
C TRP A 190 11.16 -1.38 -9.61
N THR A 191 10.68 -2.20 -10.56
CA THR A 191 11.13 -3.59 -10.70
C THR A 191 12.65 -3.69 -10.89
N GLU A 192 13.22 -2.91 -11.82
CA GLU A 192 14.66 -2.91 -12.12
C GLU A 192 15.50 -2.59 -10.88
N TYR A 193 15.13 -1.54 -10.13
CA TYR A 193 15.88 -1.15 -8.94
C TYR A 193 15.68 -2.10 -7.76
N THR A 194 14.48 -2.66 -7.58
CA THR A 194 14.27 -3.70 -6.55
C THR A 194 15.17 -4.91 -6.80
N LEU A 195 15.31 -5.35 -8.05
CA LEU A 195 16.20 -6.45 -8.42
C LEU A 195 17.67 -6.16 -8.04
N ARG A 196 18.14 -4.93 -8.28
CA ARG A 196 19.51 -4.48 -7.99
C ARG A 196 19.77 -4.38 -6.49
N VAL A 197 18.88 -3.73 -5.76
CA VAL A 197 18.98 -3.60 -4.29
C VAL A 197 19.04 -4.98 -3.65
N ARG A 198 18.20 -5.92 -4.10
CA ARG A 198 18.18 -7.29 -3.58
C ARG A 198 19.47 -8.07 -3.81
N GLN A 199 20.31 -7.68 -4.77
CA GLN A 199 21.63 -8.30 -4.93
C GLN A 199 22.61 -7.92 -3.82
N VAL A 200 22.32 -6.85 -3.08
CA VAL A 200 23.18 -6.33 -2.01
C VAL A 200 22.60 -6.64 -0.63
N SER A 201 21.31 -6.37 -0.40
CA SER A 201 20.68 -6.55 0.92
C SER A 201 19.90 -7.85 1.08
N GLY A 202 19.13 -8.25 0.07
CA GLY A 202 18.20 -9.39 0.14
C GLY A 202 17.08 -9.23 1.20
N GLY A 203 16.82 -8.01 1.64
CA GLY A 203 15.89 -7.66 2.71
C GLY A 203 14.42 -7.70 2.29
N TRP A 204 13.55 -7.75 3.29
CA TRP A 204 12.10 -7.76 3.07
C TRP A 204 11.55 -6.43 2.52
N MET A 205 12.20 -5.30 2.85
CA MET A 205 11.78 -3.95 2.44
C MET A 205 12.52 -3.43 1.20
N ASP A 206 13.23 -4.30 0.49
CA ASP A 206 14.06 -3.90 -0.65
C ASP A 206 13.21 -3.34 -1.82
N ASP A 207 11.91 -3.68 -1.87
CA ASP A 207 10.98 -3.04 -2.81
C ASP A 207 10.83 -1.54 -2.54
N MET A 208 10.77 -1.11 -1.27
CA MET A 208 10.66 0.30 -0.92
C MET A 208 11.90 1.09 -1.38
N TYR A 209 13.10 0.53 -1.20
CA TYR A 209 14.33 1.14 -1.72
C TYR A 209 14.30 1.19 -3.25
N GLY A 210 13.84 0.12 -3.91
CA GLY A 210 13.66 0.11 -5.37
C GLY A 210 12.69 1.19 -5.86
N TYR A 211 11.58 1.42 -5.14
CA TYR A 211 10.63 2.49 -5.44
C TYR A 211 11.30 3.86 -5.36
N VAL A 212 12.04 4.11 -4.28
CA VAL A 212 12.75 5.38 -4.07
C VAL A 212 13.75 5.64 -5.18
N LEU A 213 14.55 4.64 -5.57
CA LEU A 213 15.52 4.80 -6.65
C LEU A 213 14.83 5.04 -8.00
N ALA A 214 13.68 4.40 -8.26
CA ALA A 214 12.88 4.66 -9.46
C ALA A 214 12.34 6.11 -9.49
N ALA A 215 11.86 6.61 -8.35
CA ALA A 215 11.38 7.98 -8.23
C ALA A 215 12.52 9.00 -8.40
N MET A 216 13.69 8.75 -7.78
CA MET A 216 14.90 9.58 -7.93
C MET A 216 15.42 9.61 -9.37
N HIS A 217 15.43 8.45 -10.05
CA HIS A 217 15.79 8.35 -11.46
C HIS A 217 14.95 9.33 -12.29
N LEU A 218 13.64 9.34 -12.05
CA LEU A 218 12.68 10.15 -12.80
C LEU A 218 12.56 11.60 -12.31
N GLY A 219 13.12 11.93 -11.14
CA GLY A 219 12.95 13.24 -10.49
C GLY A 219 11.54 13.47 -9.96
N LEU A 220 10.83 12.38 -9.62
CA LEU A 220 9.47 12.40 -9.08
C LEU A 220 9.49 12.76 -7.59
N ARG A 221 9.92 13.97 -7.26
CA ARG A 221 10.03 14.44 -5.87
C ARG A 221 8.65 14.48 -5.20
N HIS A 222 8.40 13.61 -4.22
CA HIS A 222 7.11 13.55 -3.55
C HIS A 222 6.85 14.76 -2.67
N ALA A 223 5.62 15.25 -2.72
CA ALA A 223 5.04 15.97 -1.60
C ALA A 223 4.76 14.96 -0.48
N MET A 224 5.61 15.00 0.54
CA MET A 224 5.52 14.09 1.68
C MET A 224 4.61 14.67 2.76
N THR A 225 3.89 13.78 3.46
CA THR A 225 3.06 14.15 4.62
C THR A 225 3.09 13.03 5.66
N ALA A 226 3.00 13.39 6.95
CA ALA A 226 2.88 12.43 8.04
C ALA A 226 1.42 12.17 8.44
N SER A 227 0.46 12.82 7.77
CA SER A 227 -0.92 12.94 8.23
C SER A 227 -1.89 12.04 7.47
N LEU A 228 -1.40 11.05 6.72
CA LEU A 228 -2.26 10.13 5.97
C LEU A 228 -2.63 8.88 6.77
N MET A 229 -1.75 8.39 7.65
CA MET A 229 -1.97 7.10 8.31
C MET A 229 -1.70 7.06 9.82
N LEU A 230 -2.35 6.09 10.48
CA LEU A 230 -1.97 5.56 11.79
C LEU A 230 -1.56 4.10 11.64
N SER A 231 -0.45 3.70 12.24
CA SER A 231 0.00 2.31 12.21
C SER A 231 0.57 1.85 13.54
N ASN A 232 1.59 2.54 14.05
CA ASN A 232 2.44 2.03 15.12
C ASN A 232 2.18 2.77 16.43
N ALA A 233 1.57 2.08 17.39
CA ALA A 233 1.25 2.65 18.69
C ALA A 233 2.49 3.18 19.45
N LYS A 234 3.69 2.71 19.09
CA LYS A 234 4.97 3.08 19.73
C LYS A 234 5.61 4.34 19.16
N VAL A 235 5.20 4.81 17.98
CA VAL A 235 5.85 5.97 17.38
C VAL A 235 5.33 7.27 17.99
N SER A 236 6.25 8.20 18.17
CA SER A 236 5.97 9.57 18.64
C SER A 236 5.87 10.58 17.49
N SER A 237 6.33 10.23 16.28
CA SER A 237 6.29 11.10 15.10
C SER A 237 6.22 10.31 13.79
N GLY A 238 5.90 10.99 12.69
CA GLY A 238 5.83 10.40 11.35
C GLY A 238 4.50 9.73 11.00
N GLU A 239 3.49 9.83 11.87
CA GLU A 239 2.14 9.31 11.67
C GLU A 239 1.11 10.32 12.19
N ALA A 240 -0.16 10.13 11.86
CA ALA A 240 -1.21 11.10 12.09
C ALA A 240 -1.83 11.06 13.50
N TRP A 241 -1.08 10.69 14.54
CA TRP A 241 -1.61 10.47 15.90
C TRP A 241 -2.31 11.70 16.49
N HIS A 242 -1.91 12.90 16.06
CA HIS A 242 -2.53 14.18 16.42
C HIS A 242 -3.97 14.34 15.91
N LEU A 243 -4.37 13.54 14.90
CA LEU A 243 -5.75 13.49 14.41
C LEU A 243 -6.59 12.49 15.21
N ALA A 244 -5.97 11.48 15.84
CA ALA A 244 -6.67 10.43 16.59
C ALA A 244 -7.38 10.92 17.88
N GLY A 245 -7.09 12.15 18.31
CA GLY A 245 -7.64 12.78 19.51
C GLY A 245 -6.54 13.35 20.41
N SER A 246 -6.80 14.47 21.07
CA SER A 246 -5.80 15.18 21.89
C SER A 246 -5.22 14.32 23.01
N SER A 247 -5.97 13.37 23.56
CA SER A 247 -5.46 12.49 24.61
C SER A 247 -4.43 11.47 24.09
N LEU A 248 -4.46 11.11 22.80
CA LEU A 248 -3.56 10.12 22.19
C LEU A 248 -2.26 10.73 21.62
N ASP A 249 -2.22 12.05 21.49
CA ASP A 249 -1.01 12.83 21.19
C ASP A 249 -1.09 14.19 21.90
N PRO A 250 -0.97 14.24 23.24
CA PRO A 250 -1.23 15.44 24.04
C PRO A 250 -0.30 16.60 23.70
N GLU A 251 0.88 16.30 23.18
CA GLU A 251 1.89 17.29 22.82
C GLU A 251 1.92 17.59 21.31
N ASN A 252 1.01 17.01 20.52
CA ASN A 252 1.01 17.09 19.06
C ASN A 252 2.38 16.75 18.43
N ARG A 253 3.17 15.86 19.07
CA ARG A 253 4.52 15.49 18.61
C ARG A 253 4.48 14.80 17.25
N SER A 254 3.32 14.25 16.90
CA SER A 254 3.17 13.56 15.63
C SER A 254 3.07 14.51 14.43
N ARG A 255 2.66 15.77 14.64
CA ARG A 255 2.72 16.84 13.62
C ARG A 255 4.15 17.19 13.23
N SER A 256 5.11 16.99 14.13
CA SER A 256 6.45 17.56 14.00
C SER A 256 7.45 16.65 13.27
N TYR A 257 7.04 15.89 12.25
CA TYR A 257 8.05 15.27 11.38
C TYR A 257 8.73 16.36 10.55
N ALA A 258 9.73 16.97 11.18
CA ALA A 258 10.53 18.07 10.71
C ALA A 258 11.53 17.57 9.65
N SER A 259 11.06 17.29 8.45
CA SER A 259 11.94 17.44 7.29
C SER A 259 12.05 18.95 7.03
N LYS A 260 13.27 19.46 6.92
CA LYS A 260 13.57 20.89 6.72
C LYS A 260 12.99 21.48 5.41
N ASN A 261 12.23 20.69 4.63
CA ASN A 261 11.66 21.03 3.34
C ASN A 261 10.12 21.05 3.31
N GLY A 262 9.46 20.99 4.48
CA GLY A 262 8.02 21.24 4.60
C GLY A 262 7.18 20.03 4.21
N LEU A 263 6.77 19.25 5.21
CA LEU A 263 5.67 18.33 5.03
C LEU A 263 4.41 19.11 4.68
N PHE A 264 3.65 18.56 3.74
CA PHE A 264 2.33 19.05 3.44
C PHE A 264 1.33 18.52 4.47
N GLU A 265 0.34 19.35 4.84
CA GLU A 265 -0.79 18.94 5.68
C GLU A 265 -2.07 18.91 4.84
N PRO A 266 -2.67 17.73 4.58
CA PRO A 266 -3.92 17.67 3.85
C PRO A 266 -5.03 18.40 4.60
N ARG A 267 -5.85 19.18 3.88
CA ARG A 267 -7.11 19.69 4.43
C ARG A 267 -8.12 18.55 4.45
N LEU A 268 -8.12 17.83 5.55
CA LEU A 268 -9.13 16.85 5.87
C LEU A 268 -10.38 17.60 6.33
N SER A 269 -11.49 17.43 5.61
CA SER A 269 -12.72 18.17 5.83
C SER A 269 -13.58 17.45 6.88
N SER A 270 -13.36 17.73 8.16
CA SER A 270 -14.49 17.96 9.07
C SER A 270 -14.05 18.43 10.44
N SER A 271 -14.68 19.52 10.87
CA SER A 271 -14.67 20.11 12.20
C SER A 271 -15.33 19.26 13.29
N GLN A 272 -15.56 17.96 13.07
CA GLN A 272 -16.27 17.12 14.05
C GLN A 272 -15.59 15.81 14.43
N ASN A 273 -14.66 15.26 13.64
CA ASN A 273 -13.75 14.18 14.06
C ASN A 273 -12.69 13.98 12.96
N PRO A 274 -11.50 14.57 13.07
CA PRO A 274 -10.45 14.36 12.06
C PRO A 274 -9.94 12.93 12.18
N VAL A 275 -10.47 11.98 11.42
CA VAL A 275 -9.89 10.64 11.33
C VAL A 275 -8.86 10.66 10.21
N PRO A 276 -7.63 10.18 10.44
CA PRO A 276 -6.66 10.08 9.35
C PRO A 276 -7.19 9.19 8.23
N PRO A 277 -6.89 9.51 6.96
CA PRO A 277 -7.42 8.78 5.81
C PRO A 277 -7.17 7.28 5.83
N ILE A 278 -6.08 6.83 6.46
CA ILE A 278 -5.66 5.43 6.45
C ILE A 278 -5.45 4.90 7.88
N LEU A 279 -5.94 3.69 8.13
CA LEU A 279 -5.53 2.85 9.26
C LEU A 279 -4.69 1.69 8.72
N HIS A 280 -3.39 1.72 8.97
CA HIS A 280 -2.43 0.73 8.49
C HIS A 280 -2.15 -0.33 9.56
N TYR A 281 -2.74 -1.52 9.43
CA TYR A 281 -2.65 -2.59 10.42
C TYR A 281 -1.48 -3.56 10.16
N CYS A 282 -0.30 -3.01 9.84
CA CYS A 282 0.92 -3.81 9.67
C CYS A 282 1.49 -4.34 10.99
N GLN A 283 1.10 -3.74 12.12
CA GLN A 283 1.53 -4.09 13.47
C GLN A 283 0.61 -5.12 14.13
N THR A 284 1.09 -5.71 15.22
CA THR A 284 0.24 -6.42 16.16
C THR A 284 -0.24 -5.47 17.25
N TYR A 285 -1.53 -5.47 17.52
CA TYR A 285 -2.13 -4.66 18.59
C TYR A 285 -2.60 -5.56 19.72
N SER A 286 -2.31 -5.15 20.96
CA SER A 286 -2.71 -5.94 22.12
C SER A 286 -3.01 -5.07 23.33
N LEU A 287 -4.00 -5.50 24.12
CA LEU A 287 -4.32 -4.97 25.43
C LEU A 287 -4.29 -6.12 26.44
N ARG A 288 -3.62 -5.88 27.56
CA ARG A 288 -3.64 -6.77 28.71
C ARG A 288 -4.19 -6.00 29.90
N GLY A 289 -5.41 -6.33 30.31
CA GLY A 289 -5.98 -5.79 31.54
C GLY A 289 -5.41 -6.53 32.75
N TYR A 290 -4.51 -5.89 33.49
CA TYR A 290 -3.97 -6.47 34.73
C TYR A 290 -5.09 -6.71 35.78
N ASP A 291 -6.08 -5.82 35.83
CA ASP A 291 -7.17 -5.87 36.84
C ASP A 291 -8.43 -6.61 36.35
N THR A 292 -8.59 -6.79 35.03
CA THR A 292 -9.80 -7.38 34.44
C THR A 292 -9.61 -8.80 33.90
N GLY A 293 -8.35 -9.25 33.79
CA GLY A 293 -8.01 -10.52 33.12
C GLY A 293 -8.30 -10.53 31.61
N ALA A 294 -8.78 -9.42 31.04
CA ALA A 294 -9.10 -9.32 29.62
C ALA A 294 -7.83 -9.26 28.76
N HIS A 295 -7.77 -10.08 27.72
CA HIS A 295 -6.69 -10.09 26.74
C HIS A 295 -7.27 -9.90 25.34
N PHE A 296 -7.13 -8.69 24.81
CA PHE A 296 -7.52 -8.38 23.42
C PHE A 296 -6.24 -8.35 22.58
N ARG A 297 -6.22 -9.09 21.47
CA ARG A 297 -5.07 -9.11 20.57
C ARG A 297 -5.55 -9.26 19.15
N PHE A 298 -4.96 -8.50 18.23
CA PHE A 298 -5.16 -8.63 16.80
C PHE A 298 -3.81 -8.60 16.09
N SER A 299 -3.58 -9.58 15.23
CA SER A 299 -2.45 -9.64 14.31
C SER A 299 -2.93 -10.24 13.01
N LYS A 300 -2.68 -9.56 11.88
CA LYS A 300 -2.98 -10.11 10.55
C LYS A 300 -2.22 -11.43 10.32
N TYR A 301 -0.99 -11.54 10.81
CA TYR A 301 -0.14 -12.72 10.65
C TYR A 301 -0.70 -13.97 11.35
N GLU A 302 -1.57 -13.79 12.35
CA GLU A 302 -2.23 -14.88 13.07
C GLU A 302 -3.52 -15.35 12.36
N GLN A 303 -4.01 -14.58 11.37
CA GLN A 303 -5.25 -14.91 10.64
C GLN A 303 -5.00 -15.84 9.43
N GLY A 304 -3.75 -15.99 8.98
CA GLY A 304 -3.39 -16.70 7.73
C GLY A 304 -3.62 -18.21 7.69
N LYS A 305 -4.09 -18.83 8.79
CA LYS A 305 -4.44 -20.28 8.86
C LYS A 305 -5.93 -20.55 9.08
N ALA A 306 -6.75 -19.52 9.28
CA ALA A 306 -8.19 -19.73 9.31
C ALA A 306 -8.62 -20.26 7.93
N PRO A 307 -9.65 -21.13 7.84
CA PRO A 307 -10.26 -21.54 6.58
C PRO A 307 -11.00 -20.34 5.96
N LEU A 308 -10.21 -19.36 5.55
CA LEU A 308 -10.52 -18.25 4.67
C LEU A 308 -10.68 -18.73 3.22
N GLY A 309 -10.79 -20.05 3.05
CA GLY A 309 -10.81 -20.74 1.77
C GLY A 309 -12.08 -20.36 1.06
N PHE A 310 -11.93 -19.65 -0.05
CA PHE A 310 -12.98 -19.00 -0.81
C PHE A 310 -13.58 -17.81 -0.07
N ALA A 311 -14.04 -16.87 -0.88
CA ALA A 311 -15.40 -16.37 -0.90
C ALA A 311 -16.52 -17.37 -0.46
N ASN A 312 -16.30 -18.21 0.55
CA ASN A 312 -17.33 -19.00 1.15
C ASN A 312 -18.11 -18.07 2.08
N CYS A 313 -19.40 -18.33 2.21
CA CYS A 313 -20.31 -17.48 2.98
C CYS A 313 -20.10 -17.56 4.51
N SER A 314 -19.00 -18.16 4.96
CA SER A 314 -18.69 -18.30 6.38
C SER A 314 -18.06 -17.01 6.88
N ALA A 315 -18.58 -16.50 7.99
CA ALA A 315 -17.97 -15.37 8.67
C ALA A 315 -16.56 -15.75 9.16
N LEU A 316 -15.66 -14.76 9.19
CA LEU A 316 -14.38 -14.96 9.85
C LEU A 316 -14.60 -15.34 11.32
N PRO A 317 -13.78 -16.24 11.87
CA PRO A 317 -13.70 -16.43 13.31
C PRO A 317 -12.91 -15.26 13.92
N ILE A 318 -13.39 -14.02 13.74
CA ILE A 318 -12.90 -12.89 14.53
C ILE A 318 -13.54 -13.07 15.90
N PRO A 319 -12.75 -13.28 16.98
CA PRO A 319 -13.29 -13.38 18.32
C PRO A 319 -14.22 -12.20 18.58
N PRO A 320 -15.36 -12.38 19.27
CA PRO A 320 -16.20 -11.25 19.62
C PRO A 320 -15.39 -10.32 20.54
N TYR A 321 -14.90 -9.21 19.98
CA TYR A 321 -14.23 -8.18 20.76
C TYR A 321 -15.31 -7.41 21.51
N ASP A 322 -15.14 -7.30 22.83
CA ASP A 322 -15.97 -6.44 23.66
C ASP A 322 -15.52 -4.99 23.45
N PHE A 323 -16.03 -4.35 22.39
CA PHE A 323 -15.67 -2.98 22.03
C PHE A 323 -15.96 -1.98 23.16
N SER A 324 -16.95 -2.27 24.03
CA SER A 324 -17.24 -1.45 25.21
C SER A 324 -16.08 -1.48 26.22
N LYS A 325 -15.42 -2.63 26.39
CA LYS A 325 -14.22 -2.74 27.22
C LYS A 325 -13.03 -2.08 26.56
N ILE A 326 -12.81 -2.30 25.26
CA ILE A 326 -11.70 -1.69 24.52
C ILE A 326 -11.80 -0.16 24.56
N GLU A 327 -13.00 0.39 24.42
CA GLU A 327 -13.25 1.83 24.52
C GLU A 327 -12.91 2.39 25.91
N LYS A 328 -13.08 1.61 26.99
CA LYS A 328 -12.63 2.02 28.32
C LYS A 328 -11.12 2.16 28.38
N PHE A 329 -10.36 1.20 27.82
CA PHE A 329 -8.90 1.33 27.71
C PHE A 329 -8.50 2.56 26.90
N GLU A 330 -9.20 2.85 25.79
CA GLU A 330 -8.90 4.03 24.95
C GLU A 330 -9.09 5.34 25.71
N LYS A 331 -10.12 5.44 26.56
CA LYS A 331 -10.50 6.66 27.29
C LYS A 331 -9.85 6.82 28.67
N ASP A 332 -9.21 5.78 29.20
CA ASP A 332 -8.62 5.80 30.54
C ASP A 332 -7.26 6.51 30.54
N GLU A 333 -7.26 7.81 30.83
CA GLU A 333 -6.05 8.64 30.86
C GLU A 333 -5.02 8.23 31.92
N SER A 334 -5.35 7.34 32.86
CA SER A 334 -4.36 6.75 33.78
C SER A 334 -3.44 5.75 33.09
N LEU A 335 -3.85 5.22 31.94
CA LEU A 335 -3.04 4.33 31.12
C LEU A 335 -2.04 5.11 30.25
N ASP A 336 -0.90 4.47 30.00
CA ASP A 336 0.11 5.01 29.10
C ASP A 336 -0.45 5.19 27.67
N VAL A 337 0.13 6.16 26.95
CA VAL A 337 -0.35 6.55 25.61
C VAL A 337 -0.25 5.37 24.63
N GLU A 338 0.77 4.52 24.73
CA GLU A 338 0.91 3.37 23.83
C GLU A 338 -0.23 2.36 24.04
N THR A 339 -0.61 2.07 25.28
CA THR A 339 -1.77 1.23 25.60
C THR A 339 -3.05 1.81 25.02
N ARG A 340 -3.26 3.12 25.16
CA ARG A 340 -4.46 3.78 24.60
C ARG A 340 -4.47 3.80 23.07
N LYS A 341 -3.31 3.98 22.43
CA LYS A 341 -3.15 3.86 20.97
C LYS A 341 -3.40 2.43 20.49
N ASN A 342 -2.97 1.42 21.23
CA ASN A 342 -3.31 0.01 20.95
C ASN A 342 -4.83 -0.21 21.02
N ALA A 343 -5.51 0.35 22.03
CA ALA A 343 -6.96 0.27 22.14
C ALA A 343 -7.67 0.94 20.96
N TYR A 344 -7.21 2.14 20.59
CA TYR A 344 -7.71 2.88 19.43
C TYR A 344 -7.63 2.04 18.15
N MET A 345 -6.45 1.47 17.87
CA MET A 345 -6.22 0.66 16.66
C MET A 345 -7.01 -0.63 16.69
N LEU A 346 -7.00 -1.36 17.82
CA LEU A 346 -7.78 -2.60 17.96
C LEU A 346 -9.25 -2.37 17.64
N ARG A 347 -9.86 -1.36 18.26
CA ARG A 347 -11.26 -1.05 18.06
C ARG A 347 -11.54 -0.77 16.58
N ARG A 348 -10.84 0.19 15.98
CA ARG A 348 -11.17 0.68 14.64
C ARG A 348 -10.80 -0.31 13.53
N VAL A 349 -9.65 -0.97 13.63
CA VAL A 349 -9.21 -1.99 12.66
C VAL A 349 -10.14 -3.20 12.68
N VAL A 350 -10.41 -3.74 13.87
CA VAL A 350 -11.26 -4.92 14.01
C VAL A 350 -12.70 -4.61 13.60
N GLU A 351 -13.27 -3.49 14.06
CA GLU A 351 -14.62 -3.06 13.64
C GLU A 351 -14.70 -2.90 12.12
N GLY A 352 -13.70 -2.27 11.50
CA GLY A 352 -13.66 -2.04 10.05
C GLY A 352 -13.58 -3.33 9.25
N ILE A 353 -12.72 -4.27 9.67
CA ILE A 353 -12.61 -5.60 9.06
C ILE A 353 -13.92 -6.37 9.25
N GLN A 354 -14.48 -6.43 10.46
CA GLN A 354 -15.75 -7.13 10.72
C GLN A 354 -16.89 -6.61 9.83
N LYS A 355 -17.03 -5.28 9.71
CA LYS A 355 -18.04 -4.66 8.84
C LYS A 355 -17.85 -5.09 7.38
N ALA A 356 -16.60 -5.08 6.88
CA ALA A 356 -16.31 -5.48 5.51
C ALA A 356 -16.73 -6.92 5.20
N LEU A 357 -16.48 -7.83 6.14
CA LEU A 357 -16.74 -9.25 5.93
C LEU A 357 -18.22 -9.59 6.06
N VAL A 358 -18.94 -8.91 6.97
CA VAL A 358 -20.40 -8.99 7.05
C VAL A 358 -21.01 -8.48 5.75
N HIS A 359 -20.57 -7.32 5.26
CA HIS A 359 -21.04 -6.76 4.01
C HIS A 359 -20.78 -7.68 2.82
N TYR A 360 -19.56 -8.21 2.72
CA TYR A 360 -19.20 -9.17 1.68
C TYR A 360 -20.12 -10.38 1.69
N ARG A 361 -20.37 -10.97 2.86
CA ARG A 361 -21.28 -12.11 3.00
C ARG A 361 -22.71 -11.75 2.58
N GLU A 362 -23.21 -10.57 2.92
CA GLU A 362 -24.56 -10.14 2.54
C GLU A 362 -24.69 -9.91 1.03
N ALA A 363 -23.67 -9.32 0.40
CA ALA A 363 -23.68 -8.97 -1.02
C ALA A 363 -23.33 -10.15 -1.95
N ALA A 364 -22.32 -10.94 -1.57
CA ALA A 364 -21.78 -12.03 -2.38
C ALA A 364 -22.38 -13.40 -2.04
N CYS A 365 -23.23 -13.51 -1.01
CA CYS A 365 -23.85 -14.78 -0.62
C CYS A 365 -25.35 -14.65 -0.25
N PRO A 366 -26.22 -14.30 -1.21
CA PRO A 366 -27.65 -14.25 -0.95
C PRO A 366 -28.15 -15.64 -0.51
N ASN A 367 -28.78 -15.72 0.67
CA ASN A 367 -29.22 -16.96 1.34
C ASN A 367 -28.11 -17.86 1.92
N GLY A 368 -26.89 -17.34 2.11
CA GLY A 368 -25.79 -18.10 2.70
C GLY A 368 -25.12 -19.10 1.74
N ALA A 369 -25.39 -18.97 0.44
CA ALA A 369 -24.70 -19.68 -0.64
C ALA A 369 -24.14 -18.66 -1.64
N PRO A 370 -22.97 -18.92 -2.26
CA PRO A 370 -22.46 -18.06 -3.31
C PRO A 370 -23.44 -18.10 -4.50
N PRO A 371 -23.61 -16.99 -5.25
CA PRO A 371 -24.41 -17.01 -6.48
C PRO A 371 -23.80 -18.03 -7.46
N PRO A 372 -24.62 -18.70 -8.27
CA PRO A 372 -24.11 -19.58 -9.32
C PRO A 372 -23.14 -18.79 -10.20
N VAL A 373 -21.95 -19.35 -10.42
CA VAL A 373 -20.90 -18.75 -11.25
C VAL A 373 -21.40 -18.70 -12.70
N GLU A 374 -21.95 -17.57 -13.12
CA GLU A 374 -22.03 -17.25 -14.55
C GLU A 374 -20.61 -16.87 -14.98
N SER A 375 -19.87 -17.84 -15.54
CA SER A 375 -18.51 -17.64 -16.05
C SER A 375 -18.43 -16.40 -16.95
N PRO A 376 -17.74 -15.33 -16.53
CA PRO A 376 -17.15 -14.42 -17.48
C PRO A 376 -15.78 -14.99 -17.86
N VAL A 377 -15.22 -14.50 -18.96
CA VAL A 377 -13.83 -14.73 -19.40
C VAL A 377 -13.65 -15.94 -20.33
N GLY A 378 -13.76 -15.61 -21.62
CA GLY A 378 -13.25 -16.42 -22.71
C GLY A 378 -11.75 -16.69 -22.60
N LYS A 379 -11.35 -17.81 -23.22
CA LYS A 379 -9.97 -18.29 -23.35
C LYS A 379 -9.01 -17.15 -23.73
N PHE A 380 -8.08 -16.78 -22.85
CA PHE A 380 -6.96 -15.91 -23.20
C PHE A 380 -5.71 -16.74 -23.47
N ALA A 381 -5.18 -16.59 -24.69
CA ALA A 381 -3.91 -17.13 -25.13
C ALA A 381 -2.76 -16.36 -24.46
N ALA A 382 -1.84 -17.10 -23.84
CA ALA A 382 -0.57 -16.57 -23.39
C ALA A 382 0.28 -16.15 -24.60
N HIS A 383 0.36 -14.84 -24.88
CA HIS A 383 1.37 -14.29 -25.77
C HIS A 383 2.30 -13.40 -24.95
N SER A 384 3.34 -14.03 -24.42
CA SER A 384 4.51 -13.38 -23.86
C SER A 384 5.30 -12.71 -24.99
N ARG A 385 5.32 -11.37 -25.01
CA ARG A 385 6.43 -10.65 -25.65
C ARG A 385 7.50 -10.37 -24.58
N PRO A 386 8.78 -10.62 -24.86
CA PRO A 386 9.84 -10.40 -23.90
C PRO A 386 9.92 -8.91 -23.53
N ILE A 387 9.92 -8.65 -22.22
CA ILE A 387 10.32 -7.39 -21.61
C ILE A 387 11.86 -7.38 -21.71
N PHE A 388 12.45 -6.24 -22.10
CA PHE A 388 13.88 -6.00 -22.38
C PHE A 388 14.36 -6.23 -23.82
N GLY A 389 14.20 -5.18 -24.65
CA GLY A 389 15.01 -4.98 -25.85
C GLY A 389 16.34 -4.34 -25.47
N THR A 390 17.42 -5.11 -25.46
CA THR A 390 18.78 -4.57 -25.41
C THR A 390 19.10 -3.93 -26.76
N LYS A 391 19.15 -2.59 -26.82
CA LYS A 391 19.80 -1.90 -27.94
C LYS A 391 21.30 -2.12 -27.83
N LYS A 392 21.83 -3.12 -28.54
CA LYS A 392 23.25 -3.18 -28.86
C LYS A 392 23.55 -2.13 -29.92
N HIS A 393 24.16 -1.01 -29.53
CA HIS A 393 24.97 -0.23 -30.47
C HIS A 393 26.22 -1.04 -30.79
N LYS A 394 26.33 -1.47 -32.04
CA LYS A 394 27.54 -2.07 -32.59
C LYS A 394 28.26 -0.95 -33.34
N GLU A 395 29.37 -0.49 -32.78
CA GLU A 395 30.37 0.27 -33.53
C GLU A 395 30.95 -0.63 -34.62
N SER A 396 31.11 -0.07 -35.82
CA SER A 396 31.95 -0.64 -36.87
C SER A 396 32.98 0.42 -37.25
N MET A 397 34.18 0.29 -36.69
CA MET A 397 35.41 0.73 -37.33
C MET A 397 36.11 -0.53 -37.83
N GLU A 398 36.39 -0.59 -39.13
CA GLU A 398 37.74 -0.87 -39.66
C GLU A 398 37.78 -0.86 -41.20
N SER A 399 38.85 -0.24 -41.70
CA SER A 399 39.51 -0.32 -43.02
C SER A 399 38.75 0.07 -44.30
N MET A 400 38.93 1.31 -44.76
CA MET A 400 39.90 1.69 -45.81
C MET A 400 40.05 3.20 -45.88
#